data_AF-A0AAV4DIS2-F1
#
_entry.id   AF-A0AAV4DIS2-F1
#
_cell.length_a   1.000
_cell.length_b   1.000
_cell.length_c   1.000
_cell.angle_alpha   90.00
_cell.angle_beta   90.00
_cell.angle_gamma   90.00
#
_symmetry.space_group_name_H-M   'P 1'
#
loop_
_entity.id
_entity.type
_entity.pdbx_description
1 polymer ?
#
loop_
_entity_poly.entity_id
_entity_poly.type
_entity_poly.pdbx_seq_one_letter_code
_entity_poly.pdbx_strand_id
1 'polypeptide(L)'
;MNNLSCTLHGWDSMISLSCTLQGWDSMNSLSCTLHGWDSMNSLFCTLHGWDSMNRLGFYEQSVLYSAWLGFHVQSVLYSAWLGFYEQSVLYSAGLGFHEQSVLYSAWLGFHDSSVLYSAWLGFYEQSVLYSAGLGFHEQSVLYSAWLGFHEQSVLYSAGLGFYEQSVLYSAWLGFHEQSVLYSAWLGFHEQSV
;
A
#
# COMPACT_ATOMS: atom_id res chain seq x y z
N MET A 1 -18.90 -5.16 -30.73
CA MET A 1 -17.76 -5.27 -29.80
C MET A 1 -16.79 -4.16 -30.17
N ASN A 2 -16.83 -3.06 -29.44
CA ASN A 2 -15.98 -1.90 -29.71
C ASN A 2 -14.72 -2.02 -28.84
N ASN A 3 -13.64 -2.51 -29.44
CA ASN A 3 -12.31 -2.54 -28.82
C ASN A 3 -11.48 -1.41 -29.44
N LEU A 4 -10.92 -0.55 -28.60
CA LEU A 4 -9.96 0.46 -29.02
C LEU A 4 -8.57 0.05 -28.50
N SER A 5 -7.64 -0.21 -29.40
CA SER A 5 -6.22 -0.44 -29.08
C SER A 5 -5.40 0.75 -29.52
N CYS A 6 -4.70 1.37 -28.58
CA CYS A 6 -3.73 2.42 -28.88
C CYS A 6 -2.33 1.90 -28.57
N THR A 7 -1.47 1.84 -29.59
CA THR A 7 -0.05 1.55 -29.41
C THR A 7 0.70 2.84 -29.68
N LEU A 8 1.38 3.34 -28.66
CA LEU A 8 2.10 4.62 -28.73
C LEU A 8 3.60 4.33 -28.70
N HIS A 9 4.27 4.58 -29.84
CA HIS A 9 5.72 4.49 -29.96
C HIS A 9 6.33 5.85 -29.65
N GLY A 10 7.26 5.89 -28.69
CA GLY A 10 8.06 7.07 -28.35
C GLY A 10 9.47 6.97 -28.93
N TRP A 11 10.13 8.13 -29.09
CA TRP A 11 11.55 8.25 -29.43
C TRP A 11 12.29 8.88 -28.24
N ASP A 12 13.60 8.61 -28.12
CA ASP A 12 14.53 8.89 -26.99
C ASP A 12 14.63 10.35 -26.49
N SER A 13 13.77 11.28 -26.94
CA SER A 13 13.83 12.70 -26.61
C SER A 13 12.47 13.38 -26.38
N MET A 14 11.39 12.62 -26.17
CA MET A 14 10.11 13.23 -25.78
C MET A 14 10.07 13.56 -24.28
N ILE A 15 9.84 14.84 -23.96
CA ILE A 15 9.81 15.36 -22.58
C ILE A 15 8.42 15.20 -21.94
N SER A 16 7.36 15.22 -22.75
CA SER A 16 5.98 15.03 -22.28
C SER A 16 5.08 14.48 -23.38
N LEU A 17 4.28 13.47 -23.08
CA LEU A 17 3.21 12.99 -23.96
C LEU A 17 1.86 13.09 -23.23
N SER A 18 0.91 13.79 -23.84
CA SER A 18 -0.48 13.85 -23.36
C SER A 18 -1.42 13.11 -24.32
N CYS A 19 -2.08 12.07 -23.84
CA CYS A 19 -3.14 11.37 -24.59
C CYS A 19 -4.49 11.63 -23.92
N THR A 20 -5.46 12.12 -24.69
CA THR A 20 -6.85 12.25 -24.22
C THR A 20 -7.73 11.31 -25.02
N LEU A 21 -8.25 10.29 -24.36
CA LEU A 21 -9.16 9.32 -24.96
C LEU A 21 -10.58 9.64 -24.51
N GLN A 22 -11.44 9.99 -25.47
CA GLN A 22 -12.87 10.24 -25.25
C GLN A 22 -13.67 9.05 -25.81
N GLY A 23 -14.59 8.52 -25.02
CA GLY A 23 -15.41 7.37 -25.41
C GLY A 23 -16.77 7.34 -24.74
N TRP A 24 -17.75 6.78 -25.43
CA TRP A 24 -19.15 6.66 -24.98
C TRP A 24 -19.44 5.27 -24.38
N ASP A 25 -20.51 5.19 -23.58
CA ASP A 25 -21.00 4.13 -22.65
C ASP A 25 -21.03 2.65 -23.11
N SER A 26 -20.47 2.31 -24.27
CA SER A 26 -20.60 1.01 -24.93
C SER A 26 -19.27 0.34 -25.33
N MET A 27 -18.14 0.83 -24.82
CA MET A 27 -16.85 0.15 -25.01
C MET A 27 -16.65 -0.99 -24.02
N ASN A 28 -16.09 -2.11 -24.49
CA ASN A 28 -15.91 -3.32 -23.69
C ASN A 28 -14.47 -3.51 -23.16
N SER A 29 -13.47 -2.89 -23.81
CA SER A 29 -12.07 -3.00 -23.43
C SER A 29 -11.24 -1.86 -24.03
N LEU A 30 -10.34 -1.30 -23.22
CA LEU A 30 -9.25 -0.42 -23.63
C LEU A 30 -7.93 -1.13 -23.37
N SER A 31 -7.06 -1.18 -24.37
CA SER A 31 -5.68 -1.60 -24.16
C SER A 31 -4.75 -0.51 -24.70
N CYS A 32 -3.89 0.00 -23.82
CA CYS A 32 -2.80 0.88 -24.17
C CYS A 32 -1.50 0.20 -23.74
N THR A 33 -0.60 -0.05 -24.68
CA THR A 33 0.73 -0.58 -24.41
C THR A 33 1.77 0.48 -24.77
N LEU A 34 2.63 0.80 -23.81
CA LEU A 34 3.79 1.68 -24.00
C LEU A 34 5.07 0.85 -24.18
N HIS A 35 5.94 1.27 -25.10
CA HIS A 35 7.24 0.64 -25.36
C HIS A 35 8.36 1.69 -25.46
N GLY A 36 9.45 1.47 -24.70
CA GLY A 36 10.80 2.00 -24.95
C GLY A 36 11.07 3.44 -24.49
N TRP A 37 10.99 3.73 -23.20
CA TRP A 37 11.08 5.09 -22.67
C TRP A 37 12.17 5.17 -21.59
N ASP A 38 13.42 5.40 -21.99
CA ASP A 38 14.56 5.46 -21.05
C ASP A 38 14.72 6.84 -20.37
N SER A 39 13.91 7.85 -20.75
CA SER A 39 14.06 9.23 -20.24
C SER A 39 12.82 10.12 -20.42
N MET A 40 11.64 9.70 -19.98
CA MET A 40 10.47 10.59 -19.97
C MET A 40 10.17 11.19 -18.59
N ASN A 41 9.92 12.50 -18.55
CA ASN A 41 9.69 13.24 -17.29
C ASN A 41 8.20 13.29 -16.89
N SER A 42 7.25 13.08 -17.81
CA SER A 42 5.82 13.10 -17.47
C SER A 42 4.97 12.45 -18.57
N LEU A 43 4.20 11.42 -18.21
CA LEU A 43 3.11 10.85 -19.02
C LEU A 43 1.78 11.30 -18.43
N PHE A 44 0.91 11.92 -19.23
CA PHE A 44 -0.43 12.30 -18.79
C PHE A 44 -1.49 11.66 -19.69
N CYS A 45 -2.24 10.70 -19.14
CA CYS A 45 -3.40 10.11 -19.79
C CYS A 45 -4.66 10.46 -19.00
N THR A 46 -5.55 11.25 -19.59
CA THR A 46 -6.87 11.55 -19.04
C THR A 46 -7.96 10.84 -19.81
N LEU A 47 -8.70 9.98 -19.12
CA LEU A 47 -9.93 9.35 -19.62
C LEU A 47 -11.14 10.15 -19.10
N HIS A 48 -12.03 10.56 -19.99
CA HIS A 48 -13.30 11.21 -19.63
C HIS A 48 -14.49 10.37 -20.14
N GLY A 49 -15.49 10.17 -19.29
CA GLY A 49 -16.82 9.65 -19.67
C GLY A 49 -17.04 8.15 -19.50
N TRP A 50 -16.24 7.45 -18.68
CA TRP A 50 -16.38 6.00 -18.47
C TRP A 50 -16.83 5.72 -17.05
N ASP A 51 -18.14 5.83 -16.78
CA ASP A 51 -18.74 5.58 -15.45
C ASP A 51 -18.53 4.14 -14.93
N SER A 52 -17.91 3.26 -15.72
CA SER A 52 -17.68 1.85 -15.35
C SER A 52 -16.30 1.27 -15.73
N MET A 53 -15.35 2.07 -16.22
CA MET A 53 -14.03 1.53 -16.64
C MET A 53 -12.81 2.41 -16.32
N ASN A 54 -12.68 2.86 -15.07
CA ASN A 54 -11.35 3.17 -14.50
C ASN A 54 -10.72 1.89 -13.90
N ARG A 55 -10.83 0.77 -14.63
CA ARG A 55 -10.65 -0.56 -14.06
C ARG A 55 -9.20 -1.03 -13.99
N LEU A 56 -8.34 -0.68 -14.93
CA LEU A 56 -6.95 -1.18 -14.96
C LEU A 56 -6.05 -0.08 -15.54
N GLY A 57 -5.01 0.31 -14.82
CA GLY A 57 -4.08 1.34 -15.28
C GLY A 57 -2.63 1.08 -14.87
N PHE A 58 -1.70 1.53 -15.70
CA PHE A 58 -0.27 1.56 -15.42
C PHE A 58 0.15 3.02 -15.40
N TYR A 59 0.74 3.46 -14.30
CA TYR A 59 1.04 4.86 -14.05
C TYR A 59 2.50 5.01 -13.62
N GLU A 60 3.28 5.69 -14.44
CA GLU A 60 4.67 5.98 -14.11
C GLU A 60 4.77 7.14 -13.11
N GLN A 61 4.19 8.30 -13.44
CA GLN A 61 4.03 9.43 -12.52
C GLN A 61 2.60 9.95 -12.57
N SER A 62 1.87 9.92 -11.45
CA SER A 62 0.44 10.28 -11.47
C SER A 62 -0.08 10.88 -10.16
N VAL A 63 -1.08 11.75 -10.31
CA VAL A 63 -1.99 12.15 -9.22
C VAL A 63 -3.39 11.74 -9.65
N LEU A 64 -4.00 10.82 -8.91
CA LEU A 64 -5.29 10.26 -9.25
C LEU A 64 -6.27 10.40 -8.09
N TYR A 65 -7.52 10.65 -8.44
CA TYR A 65 -8.60 10.65 -7.45
C TYR A 65 -9.02 9.23 -7.07
N SER A 66 -9.18 8.35 -8.05
CA SER A 66 -9.56 6.96 -7.81
C SER A 66 -8.93 6.01 -8.83
N ALA A 67 -8.60 4.80 -8.37
CA ALA A 67 -8.21 3.67 -9.19
C ALA A 67 -8.91 2.40 -8.69
N TRP A 68 -9.43 1.56 -9.59
CA TRP A 68 -10.02 0.29 -9.16
C TRP A 68 -8.97 -0.83 -9.13
N LEU A 69 -8.20 -0.99 -10.20
CA LEU A 69 -6.98 -1.80 -10.22
C LEU A 69 -5.87 -1.00 -10.91
N GLY A 70 -4.69 -0.91 -10.31
CA GLY A 70 -3.59 -0.13 -10.88
C GLY A 70 -2.20 -0.56 -10.45
N PHE A 71 -1.23 -0.30 -11.33
CA PHE A 71 0.21 -0.42 -11.08
C PHE A 71 0.80 0.98 -11.13
N HIS A 72 1.49 1.36 -10.06
CA HIS A 72 1.94 2.73 -9.87
C HIS A 72 3.42 2.75 -9.47
N VAL A 73 4.25 3.41 -10.27
CA VAL A 73 5.66 3.62 -9.95
C VAL A 73 5.78 4.78 -8.95
N GLN A 74 5.45 6.01 -9.36
CA GLN A 74 5.40 7.17 -8.48
C GLN A 74 4.02 7.81 -8.47
N SER A 75 3.32 7.81 -7.33
CA SER A 75 1.93 8.27 -7.34
C SER A 75 1.40 8.88 -6.05
N VAL A 76 0.41 9.77 -6.22
CA VAL A 76 -0.46 10.25 -5.14
C VAL A 76 -1.90 9.87 -5.46
N LEU A 77 -2.53 9.06 -4.60
CA LEU A 77 -3.90 8.59 -4.79
C LEU A 77 -4.79 8.95 -3.60
N TYR A 78 -6.01 9.39 -3.90
CA TYR A 78 -7.03 9.54 -2.87
C TYR A 78 -7.70 8.21 -2.52
N SER A 79 -7.97 7.37 -3.52
CA SER A 79 -8.58 6.06 -3.29
C SER A 79 -8.10 5.03 -4.29
N ALA A 80 -7.84 3.83 -3.81
CA ALA A 80 -7.61 2.68 -4.65
C ALA A 80 -8.31 1.44 -4.09
N TRP A 81 -8.89 0.62 -4.97
CA TRP A 81 -9.44 -0.66 -4.53
C TRP A 81 -8.38 -1.75 -4.48
N LEU A 82 -7.72 -2.06 -5.59
CA LEU A 82 -6.60 -2.99 -5.68
C LEU A 82 -5.41 -2.27 -6.32
N GLY A 83 -4.20 -2.39 -5.77
CA GLY A 83 -3.06 -1.80 -6.46
C GLY A 83 -1.69 -2.24 -6.00
N PHE A 84 -0.71 -1.95 -6.86
CA PHE A 84 0.71 -2.21 -6.67
C PHE A 84 1.44 -0.88 -6.77
N TYR A 85 2.28 -0.58 -5.77
CA TYR A 85 2.85 0.74 -5.59
C TYR A 85 4.34 0.64 -5.25
N GLU A 86 5.20 1.21 -6.10
CA GLU A 86 6.64 1.29 -5.79
C GLU A 86 6.91 2.47 -4.85
N GLN A 87 6.56 3.69 -5.24
CA GLN A 87 6.67 4.89 -4.41
C GLN A 87 5.34 5.65 -4.39
N SER A 88 4.68 5.71 -3.23
CA SER A 88 3.31 6.25 -3.21
C SER A 88 2.90 6.96 -1.93
N VAL A 89 1.95 7.87 -2.09
CA VAL A 89 1.14 8.43 -1.01
C VAL A 89 -0.32 8.10 -1.28
N LEU A 90 -0.96 7.33 -0.39
CA LEU A 90 -2.37 6.98 -0.52
C LEU A 90 -3.19 7.43 0.68
N TYR A 91 -4.37 7.98 0.41
CA TYR A 91 -5.33 8.26 1.47
C TYR A 91 -6.16 7.04 1.84
N SER A 92 -6.49 6.18 0.88
CA SER A 92 -7.26 4.96 1.14
C SER A 92 -6.92 3.86 0.14
N ALA A 93 -6.65 2.66 0.64
CA ALA A 93 -6.49 1.45 -0.16
C ALA A 93 -7.45 0.35 0.34
N GLY A 94 -8.05 -0.39 -0.59
CA GLY A 94 -8.72 -1.66 -0.27
C GLY A 94 -7.68 -2.74 -0.02
N LEU A 95 -7.17 -3.34 -1.08
CA LEU A 95 -6.03 -4.26 -1.11
C LEU A 95 -4.83 -3.59 -1.78
N GLY A 96 -3.68 -3.55 -1.12
CA GLY A 96 -2.49 -2.90 -1.68
C GLY A 96 -1.20 -3.67 -1.43
N PHE A 97 -0.28 -3.59 -2.39
CA PHE A 97 1.11 -4.01 -2.27
C PHE A 97 1.99 -2.77 -2.40
N HIS A 98 2.82 -2.50 -1.41
CA HIS A 98 3.54 -1.24 -1.28
C HIS A 98 5.01 -1.46 -0.95
N GLU A 99 5.90 -1.04 -1.84
CA GLU A 99 7.35 -1.07 -1.59
C GLU A 99 7.75 0.10 -0.69
N GLN A 100 7.55 1.34 -1.14
CA GLN A 100 7.82 2.56 -0.37
C GLN A 100 6.57 3.43 -0.32
N SER A 101 5.98 3.59 0.87
CA SER A 101 4.67 4.25 0.93
C SER A 101 4.33 4.99 2.20
N VAL A 102 3.48 6.00 2.04
CA VAL A 102 2.74 6.63 3.15
C VAL A 102 1.25 6.39 2.92
N LEU A 103 0.60 5.71 3.87
CA LEU A 103 -0.83 5.41 3.79
C LEU A 103 -1.60 5.94 4.99
N TYR A 104 -2.76 6.52 4.73
CA TYR A 104 -3.68 6.91 5.79
C TYR A 104 -4.59 5.75 6.22
N SER A 105 -5.14 5.01 5.27
CA SER A 105 -5.93 3.81 5.57
C SER A 105 -5.73 2.69 4.54
N ALA A 106 -5.65 1.47 5.04
CA ALA A 106 -5.68 0.26 4.24
C ALA A 106 -6.63 -0.78 4.86
N TRP A 107 -7.40 -1.49 4.05
CA TRP A 107 -8.16 -2.63 4.55
C TRP A 107 -7.29 -3.89 4.63
N LEU A 108 -6.57 -4.21 3.55
CA LEU A 108 -5.56 -5.25 3.48
C LEU A 108 -4.31 -4.69 2.80
N GLY A 109 -3.15 -4.80 3.44
CA GLY A 109 -1.92 -4.26 2.89
C GLY A 109 -0.72 -5.17 3.08
N PHE A 110 0.13 -5.23 2.07
CA PHE A 110 1.48 -5.78 2.12
C PHE A 110 2.44 -4.61 1.96
N HIS A 111 3.34 -4.45 2.92
CA HIS A 111 4.20 -3.28 2.99
C HIS A 111 5.63 -3.71 3.27
N ASP A 112 6.55 -3.35 2.38
CA ASP A 112 7.97 -3.43 2.68
C ASP A 112 8.34 -2.24 3.58
N SER A 113 8.56 -1.06 3.01
CA SER A 113 9.00 0.14 3.73
C SER A 113 7.90 1.20 3.80
N SER A 114 7.24 1.32 4.95
CA SER A 114 5.99 2.11 5.02
C SER A 114 5.73 2.90 6.30
N VAL A 115 4.98 3.99 6.15
CA VAL A 115 4.35 4.71 7.26
C VAL A 115 2.84 4.63 7.09
N LEU A 116 2.16 4.06 8.09
CA LEU A 116 0.70 3.90 8.07
C LEU A 116 0.02 4.55 9.27
N TYR A 117 -1.09 5.23 9.01
CA TYR A 117 -1.94 5.71 10.09
C TYR A 117 -2.92 4.62 10.57
N SER A 118 -3.53 3.89 9.65
CA SER A 118 -4.45 2.82 9.99
C SER A 118 -4.42 1.69 8.98
N ALA A 119 -4.45 0.46 9.47
CA ALA A 119 -4.68 -0.71 8.65
C ALA A 119 -5.53 -1.73 9.39
N TRP A 120 -6.47 -2.36 8.70
CA TRP A 120 -7.25 -3.42 9.32
C TRP A 120 -6.47 -4.73 9.37
N LEU A 121 -6.00 -5.22 8.23
CA LEU A 121 -5.12 -6.39 8.12
C LEU A 121 -3.85 -5.98 7.37
N GLY A 122 -2.67 -6.33 7.87
CA GLY A 122 -1.47 -6.13 7.05
C GLY A 122 -0.23 -6.91 7.46
N PHE A 123 0.71 -6.92 6.51
CA PHE A 123 2.01 -7.56 6.59
C PHE A 123 3.05 -6.48 6.37
N TYR A 124 4.05 -6.41 7.25
CA TYR A 124 4.97 -5.29 7.30
C TYR A 124 6.41 -5.79 7.51
N GLU A 125 7.29 -5.51 6.57
CA GLU A 125 8.72 -5.78 6.72
C GLU A 125 9.38 -4.67 7.56
N GLN A 126 9.39 -3.43 7.08
CA GLN A 126 9.90 -2.25 7.80
C GLN A 126 8.85 -1.14 7.90
N SER A 127 8.27 -0.93 9.08
CA SER A 127 7.11 -0.05 9.19
C SER A 127 7.01 0.81 10.45
N VAL A 128 6.34 1.95 10.29
CA VAL A 128 5.81 2.75 11.41
C VAL A 128 4.30 2.80 11.29
N LEU A 129 3.59 2.31 12.30
CA LEU A 129 2.13 2.28 12.32
C LEU A 129 1.53 3.01 13.51
N TYR A 130 0.48 3.78 13.27
CA TYR A 130 -0.31 4.35 14.36
C TYR A 130 -1.38 3.39 14.87
N SER A 131 -2.01 2.61 13.98
CA SER A 131 -3.05 1.67 14.36
C SER A 131 -3.09 0.48 13.41
N ALA A 132 -3.10 -0.73 13.97
CA ALA A 132 -3.35 -1.97 13.24
C ALA A 132 -4.49 -2.76 13.90
N GLY A 133 -5.37 -3.36 13.09
CA GLY A 133 -6.31 -4.37 13.56
C GLY A 133 -5.58 -5.69 13.83
N LEU A 134 -5.32 -6.44 12.75
CA LEU A 134 -4.48 -7.62 12.71
C LEU A 134 -3.20 -7.30 11.93
N GLY A 135 -2.03 -7.58 12.50
CA GLY A 135 -0.76 -7.29 11.84
C GLY A 135 0.31 -8.36 12.05
N PHE A 136 1.13 -8.57 11.01
CA PHE A 136 2.36 -9.34 11.04
C PHE A 136 3.52 -8.40 10.75
N HIS A 137 4.49 -8.33 11.66
CA HIS A 137 5.52 -7.31 11.62
C HIS A 137 6.91 -7.92 11.84
N GLU A 138 7.80 -7.75 10.86
CA GLU A 138 9.20 -8.13 11.00
C GLU A 138 9.95 -7.05 11.79
N GLN A 139 10.05 -5.84 11.27
CA GLN A 139 10.67 -4.68 11.92
C GLN A 139 9.69 -3.52 12.00
N SER A 140 9.26 -3.16 13.22
CA SER A 140 8.18 -2.18 13.35
C SER A 140 8.20 -1.31 14.60
N VAL A 141 7.66 -0.11 14.44
CA VAL A 141 7.22 0.74 15.56
C VAL A 141 5.72 0.91 15.46
N LEU A 142 4.97 0.47 16.48
CA LEU A 142 3.52 0.63 16.51
C LEU A 142 3.03 1.37 17.74
N TYR A 143 2.04 2.23 17.54
CA TYR A 143 1.32 2.86 18.64
C TYR A 143 0.20 1.98 19.18
N SER A 144 -0.59 1.35 18.31
CA SER A 144 -1.62 0.40 18.72
C SER A 144 -1.79 -0.76 17.75
N ALA A 145 -1.99 -1.95 18.30
CA ALA A 145 -2.43 -3.13 17.56
C ALA A 145 -3.53 -3.86 18.35
N TRP A 146 -4.56 -4.38 17.69
CA TRP A 146 -5.51 -5.26 18.38
C TRP A 146 -4.98 -6.70 18.49
N LEU A 147 -4.51 -7.27 17.38
CA LEU A 147 -3.84 -8.56 17.31
C LEU A 147 -2.55 -8.40 16.50
N GLY A 148 -1.41 -8.80 17.07
CA GLY A 148 -0.12 -8.61 16.42
C GLY A 148 0.84 -9.79 16.58
N PHE A 149 1.58 -10.08 15.52
CA PHE A 149 2.75 -10.95 15.53
C PHE A 149 3.97 -10.11 15.21
N HIS A 150 4.98 -10.16 16.07
CA HIS A 150 6.10 -9.24 15.99
C HIS A 150 7.44 -9.95 16.20
N GLU A 151 8.33 -9.85 15.21
CA GLU A 151 9.70 -10.37 15.33
C GLU A 151 10.58 -9.35 16.06
N GLN A 152 10.74 -8.14 15.51
CA GLN A 152 11.52 -7.05 16.08
C GLN A 152 10.69 -5.77 16.17
N SER A 153 10.23 -5.42 17.37
CA SER A 153 9.24 -4.35 17.49
C SER A 153 9.32 -3.47 18.73
N VAL A 154 8.86 -2.23 18.56
CA VAL A 154 8.55 -1.32 19.65
C VAL A 154 7.05 -1.04 19.62
N LEU A 155 6.34 -1.38 20.69
CA LEU A 155 4.89 -1.21 20.78
C LEU A 155 4.47 -0.44 22.02
N TYR A 156 3.59 0.54 21.82
CA TYR A 156 3.01 1.28 22.94
C TYR A 156 1.79 0.59 23.55
N SER A 157 0.93 0.00 22.72
CA SER A 157 -0.28 -0.69 23.17
C SER A 157 -0.62 -1.86 22.26
N ALA A 158 -0.97 -2.99 22.87
CA ALA A 158 -1.52 -4.13 22.16
C ALA A 158 -2.72 -4.76 22.89
N GLY A 159 -3.67 -5.30 22.13
CA GLY A 159 -4.68 -6.19 22.67
C GLY A 159 -4.05 -7.56 22.98
N LEU A 160 -3.95 -8.39 21.95
CA LEU A 160 -3.27 -9.67 21.96
C LEU A 160 -2.00 -9.56 21.12
N GLY A 161 -0.86 -10.02 21.62
CA GLY A 161 0.35 -10.07 20.81
C GLY A 161 1.32 -11.20 21.11
N PHE A 162 2.06 -11.58 20.08
CA PHE A 162 3.18 -12.52 20.12
C PHE A 162 4.45 -11.77 19.74
N TYR A 163 5.50 -11.92 20.54
CA TYR A 163 6.70 -11.10 20.44
C TYR A 163 7.97 -11.93 20.62
N GLU A 164 8.82 -11.96 19.59
CA GLU A 164 10.13 -12.57 19.68
C GLU A 164 11.11 -11.61 20.37
N GLN A 165 11.45 -10.49 19.74
CA GLN A 165 12.33 -9.45 20.27
C GLN A 165 11.59 -8.10 20.34
N SER A 166 11.14 -7.69 21.52
CA SER A 166 10.30 -6.49 21.62
C SER A 166 10.54 -5.59 22.82
N VAL A 167 10.17 -4.31 22.65
CA VAL A 167 9.91 -3.39 23.76
C VAL A 167 8.42 -3.08 23.75
N LEU A 168 7.71 -3.51 24.78
CA LEU A 168 6.26 -3.36 24.89
C LEU A 168 5.89 -2.56 26.15
N TYR A 169 5.18 -1.44 25.95
CA TYR A 169 4.71 -0.63 27.07
C TYR A 169 3.45 -1.19 27.72
N SER A 170 2.48 -1.64 26.92
CA SER A 170 1.24 -2.21 27.45
C SER A 170 0.65 -3.28 26.55
N ALA A 171 0.22 -4.41 27.13
CA ALA A 171 -0.67 -5.36 26.47
C ALA A 171 -1.79 -5.87 27.38
N TRP A 172 -2.90 -6.30 26.78
CA TRP A 172 -3.88 -7.09 27.51
C TRP A 172 -3.43 -8.55 27.66
N LEU A 173 -3.02 -9.19 26.57
CA LEU A 173 -2.46 -10.54 26.55
C LEU A 173 -1.19 -10.58 25.70
N GLY A 174 -0.08 -11.01 26.28
CA GLY A 174 1.22 -11.04 25.60
C GLY A 174 1.97 -12.37 25.76
N PHE A 175 2.56 -12.85 24.68
CA PHE A 175 3.50 -13.97 24.67
C PHE A 175 4.86 -13.48 24.22
N HIS A 176 5.89 -13.71 25.02
CA HIS A 176 7.16 -13.04 24.89
C HIS A 176 8.34 -14.01 25.00
N GLU A 177 9.27 -13.95 24.06
CA GLU A 177 10.56 -14.65 24.17
C GLU A 177 11.62 -13.73 24.80
N GLN A 178 12.09 -12.72 24.05
CA GLN A 178 13.10 -11.75 24.46
C GLN A 178 12.51 -10.33 24.49
N SER A 179 11.80 -9.99 25.58
CA SER A 179 11.11 -8.70 25.66
C SER A 179 11.45 -7.86 26.88
N VAL A 180 11.39 -6.54 26.70
CA VAL A 180 11.22 -5.58 27.79
C VAL A 180 9.74 -5.24 27.87
N LEU A 181 9.07 -5.76 28.90
CA LEU A 181 7.65 -5.52 29.15
C LEU A 181 7.47 -4.57 30.34
N TYR A 182 6.78 -3.45 30.12
CA TYR A 182 6.45 -2.51 31.21
C TYR A 182 5.16 -2.90 31.93
N SER A 183 4.12 -3.30 31.19
CA SER A 183 2.86 -3.73 31.77
C SER A 183 2.10 -4.72 30.87
N ALA A 184 1.55 -5.76 31.48
CA ALA A 184 0.53 -6.57 30.83
C ALA A 184 -0.53 -7.00 31.85
N TRP A 185 -1.77 -7.19 31.40
CA TRP A 185 -2.79 -7.83 32.23
C TRP A 185 -2.52 -9.33 32.40
N LEU A 186 -2.18 -10.03 31.32
CA LEU A 186 -1.68 -11.40 31.36
C LEU A 186 -0.48 -11.56 30.40
N GLY A 187 0.68 -11.93 30.94
CA GLY A 187 1.92 -12.07 30.17
C GLY A 187 2.56 -13.45 30.37
N PHE A 188 2.97 -14.08 29.28
CA PHE A 188 3.75 -15.31 29.27
C PHE A 188 5.16 -15.00 28.76
N HIS A 189 6.17 -15.42 29.52
CA HIS A 189 7.57 -15.24 29.16
C HIS A 189 8.25 -16.60 29.04
N GLU A 190 9.00 -16.81 27.97
CA GLU A 190 9.87 -17.97 27.87
C GLU A 190 11.07 -17.78 28.81
N GLN A 191 11.30 -18.76 29.68
CA GLN A 191 12.49 -18.78 30.52
C GLN A 191 13.60 -19.51 29.75
N SER A 192 14.65 -18.78 29.37
CA SER A 192 15.88 -19.41 28.87
C SER A 192 16.50 -20.26 30.00
N VAL A 193 16.56 -21.59 29.80
CA VAL A 193 17.20 -22.57 30.70
C VAL A 193 18.72 -22.43 30.65
#